data_AF-A0A948RUR2-F1
#
_entry.id   AF-A0A948RUR2-F1
#
_cell.length_a   1.000
_cell.length_b   1.000
_cell.length_c   1.000
_cell.angle_alpha   90.00
_cell.angle_beta   90.00
_cell.angle_gamma   90.00
#
_symmetry.space_group_name_H-M   'P 1'
#
loop_
_entity.id
_entity.type
_entity.pdbx_description
1 polymer ?
#
loop_
_entity_poly.entity_id
_entity_poly.type
_entity_poly.pdbx_seq_one_letter_code
_entity_poly.pdbx_strand_id
1 'polypeptide(L)'
;MAKKQTKPATKKDSKKAKAEQKTTAPKTAETITPDPITTAPAPAPEPAPKPNVTEPLVVFAFRLTRAERDLIHKATGSGKATQFVKGVVVAAARGDLDTIKDIIEKGIA
;
A
#
# COMPACT_ATOMS: atom_id res chain seq x y z
N MET A 1 17.86 -52.78 24.25
CA MET A 1 16.43 -53.10 24.47
C MET A 1 15.74 -51.77 24.79
N ALA A 2 14.66 -51.27 24.18
CA ALA A 2 13.68 -51.76 23.25
C ALA A 2 13.12 -50.59 22.40
N LYS A 3 12.67 -50.89 21.18
CA LYS A 3 11.96 -50.01 20.22
C LYS A 3 10.49 -49.82 20.63
N LYS A 4 9.90 -48.67 20.28
CA LYS A 4 8.49 -48.46 19.81
C LYS A 4 8.30 -46.95 19.55
N GLN A 5 8.37 -46.42 18.32
CA GLN A 5 7.32 -46.33 17.29
C GLN A 5 5.94 -45.88 17.78
N THR A 6 5.47 -44.71 17.27
CA THR A 6 4.11 -44.49 16.70
C THR A 6 3.95 -43.07 16.09
N LYS A 7 3.88 -43.01 14.75
CA LYS A 7 2.99 -42.17 13.90
C LYS A 7 2.21 -43.20 13.03
N PRO A 8 1.08 -42.92 12.31
CA PRO A 8 0.47 -41.64 11.88
C PRO A 8 -1.09 -41.64 11.89
N ALA A 9 -1.70 -40.72 11.11
CA ALA A 9 -3.04 -40.71 10.47
C ALA A 9 -4.13 -39.80 11.10
N THR A 10 -4.55 -38.67 10.50
CA THR A 10 -5.45 -38.38 9.33
C THR A 10 -6.97 -38.59 9.52
N LYS A 11 -7.70 -37.54 9.08
CA LYS A 11 -9.06 -37.48 8.47
C LYS A 11 -10.33 -37.53 9.34
N LYS A 12 -11.15 -36.47 9.21
CA LYS A 12 -12.50 -36.44 8.57
C LYS A 12 -13.12 -35.06 8.81
N ASP A 13 -13.36 -34.23 7.79
CA ASP A 13 -14.46 -34.24 6.79
C ASP A 13 -15.78 -33.64 7.31
N SER A 14 -16.44 -32.92 6.38
CA SER A 14 -17.86 -32.50 6.33
C SER A 14 -18.06 -30.98 6.54
N LYS A 15 -18.74 -30.19 5.70
CA LYS A 15 -19.62 -30.42 4.52
C LYS A 15 -20.06 -29.03 3.99
N LYS A 16 -19.66 -28.59 2.79
CA LYS A 16 -20.44 -28.51 1.53
C LYS A 16 -21.87 -27.93 1.61
N ALA A 17 -22.12 -26.81 0.90
CA ALA A 17 -23.30 -26.55 0.05
C ALA A 17 -23.15 -25.21 -0.71
N LYS A 18 -22.43 -25.20 -1.85
CA LYS A 18 -22.93 -24.92 -3.22
C LYS A 18 -24.46 -24.87 -3.41
N ALA A 19 -24.96 -23.76 -3.97
CA ALA A 19 -26.19 -23.70 -4.78
C ALA A 19 -26.03 -22.67 -5.91
N GLU A 20 -25.83 -23.17 -7.13
CA GLU A 20 -26.16 -22.48 -8.38
C GLU A 20 -27.60 -22.90 -8.73
N GLN A 21 -28.45 -21.96 -9.15
CA GLN A 21 -29.56 -22.28 -10.06
C GLN A 21 -29.86 -21.08 -10.96
N LYS A 22 -29.79 -21.36 -12.26
CA LYS A 22 -30.10 -20.53 -13.42
C LYS A 22 -31.56 -20.79 -13.84
N THR A 23 -32.02 -20.06 -14.86
CA THR A 23 -33.27 -20.17 -15.68
C THR A 23 -34.52 -19.56 -15.04
N THR A 24 -35.39 -18.76 -15.68
CA THR A 24 -35.78 -18.51 -17.09
C THR A 24 -36.54 -17.16 -17.17
N ALA A 25 -36.38 -16.39 -18.26
CA ALA A 25 -37.33 -15.33 -18.70
C ALA A 25 -38.47 -15.96 -19.55
N PRO A 26 -39.63 -15.33 -19.88
CA PRO A 26 -39.70 -14.10 -20.70
C PRO A 26 -40.96 -13.15 -20.61
N LYS A 27 -40.84 -11.97 -21.27
CA LYS A 27 -41.86 -11.13 -22.01
C LYS A 27 -43.04 -10.48 -21.25
N THR A 28 -43.58 -9.29 -21.53
CA THR A 28 -43.38 -8.11 -22.42
C THR A 28 -44.36 -7.03 -21.92
N ALA A 29 -44.02 -5.73 -21.90
CA ALA A 29 -44.93 -4.64 -22.28
C ALA A 29 -44.16 -3.32 -22.37
N GLU A 30 -44.11 -2.76 -23.57
CA GLU A 30 -43.55 -1.46 -23.95
C GLU A 30 -44.46 -0.30 -23.51
N THR A 31 -43.87 0.83 -23.10
CA THR A 31 -44.45 2.18 -23.32
C THR A 31 -43.31 3.16 -23.60
N ILE A 32 -43.55 4.01 -24.59
CA ILE A 32 -42.62 4.88 -25.34
C ILE A 32 -42.48 6.27 -24.65
N THR A 33 -41.22 6.74 -24.61
CA THR A 33 -40.54 8.07 -24.47
C THR A 33 -41.33 9.40 -24.22
N PRO A 34 -40.72 10.44 -23.59
CA PRO A 34 -39.56 11.17 -24.15
C PRO A 34 -38.42 11.56 -23.17
N ASP A 35 -37.23 11.71 -23.77
CA ASP A 35 -35.94 12.08 -23.18
C ASP A 35 -35.90 13.45 -22.48
N PRO A 36 -35.24 13.58 -21.32
CA PRO A 36 -34.64 14.84 -20.89
C PRO A 36 -33.14 14.87 -21.22
N ILE A 37 -32.82 15.56 -22.32
CA ILE A 37 -31.65 16.43 -22.57
C ILE A 37 -30.39 16.08 -21.75
N THR A 38 -29.44 15.41 -22.41
CA THR A 38 -28.06 15.28 -21.93
C THR A 38 -27.35 16.64 -22.02
N THR A 39 -27.20 17.31 -20.89
CA THR A 39 -26.26 18.44 -20.77
C THR A 39 -24.84 17.88 -20.75
N ALA A 40 -24.04 18.22 -21.77
CA ALA A 40 -22.64 17.85 -21.84
C ALA A 40 -21.85 18.47 -20.64
N PRO A 41 -20.99 17.71 -19.94
CA PRO A 41 -20.14 18.27 -18.92
C PRO A 41 -19.07 19.18 -19.55
N ALA A 42 -18.89 20.36 -18.95
CA ALA A 42 -17.84 21.31 -19.32
C ALA A 42 -16.43 20.68 -19.20
N PRO A 43 -15.47 21.06 -20.07
CA PRO A 43 -14.12 20.51 -20.00
C PRO A 43 -13.43 20.91 -18.70
N ALA A 44 -12.92 19.91 -17.98
CA ALA A 44 -12.08 20.13 -16.80
C ALA A 44 -10.78 20.86 -17.20
N PRO A 45 -10.27 21.78 -16.36
CA PRO A 45 -9.02 22.47 -16.64
C PRO A 45 -7.85 21.49 -16.74
N GLU A 46 -7.07 21.59 -17.81
CA GLU A 46 -5.86 20.79 -18.00
C GLU A 46 -4.85 21.04 -16.86
N PRO A 47 -4.27 19.98 -16.27
CA PRO A 47 -3.25 20.13 -15.24
C PRO A 47 -1.99 20.75 -15.85
N ALA A 48 -1.52 21.84 -15.24
CA ALA A 48 -0.30 22.51 -15.64
C ALA A 48 0.89 21.51 -15.71
N PRO A 49 1.75 21.60 -16.73
CA PRO A 49 2.86 20.68 -16.91
C PRO A 49 3.83 20.83 -15.75
N LYS A 50 3.97 19.78 -14.94
CA LYS A 50 5.02 19.71 -13.92
C LYS A 50 6.37 19.58 -14.64
N PRO A 51 7.38 20.41 -14.31
CA PRO A 51 8.69 20.29 -14.91
C PRO A 51 9.25 18.90 -14.57
N ASN A 52 9.34 18.05 -15.59
CA ASN A 52 9.81 16.68 -15.44
C ASN A 52 11.34 16.68 -15.52
N VAL A 53 11.99 17.31 -14.54
CA VAL A 53 13.43 17.17 -14.35
C VAL A 53 13.63 15.92 -13.52
N THR A 54 13.59 14.77 -14.18
CA THR A 54 13.92 13.49 -13.53
C THR A 54 15.44 13.40 -13.44
N GLU A 55 16.01 13.87 -12.33
CA GLU A 55 17.40 13.55 -12.03
C GLU A 55 17.57 12.03 -11.95
N PRO A 56 18.73 11.48 -12.36
CA PRO A 56 19.00 10.06 -12.22
C PRO A 56 19.06 9.68 -10.73
N LEU A 57 18.04 8.96 -10.26
CA LEU A 57 17.96 8.48 -8.88
C LEU A 57 18.65 7.12 -8.74
N VAL A 58 19.48 6.97 -7.72
CA VAL A 58 20.13 5.71 -7.36
C VAL A 58 19.51 5.10 -6.11
N VAL A 59 19.55 3.77 -6.02
CA VAL A 59 19.03 3.03 -4.85
C VAL A 59 20.15 2.82 -3.84
N PHE A 60 19.89 3.21 -2.60
CA PHE A 60 20.73 2.89 -1.45
C PHE A 60 19.91 2.06 -0.47
N ALA A 61 20.29 0.79 -0.29
CA ALA A 61 19.50 -0.19 0.45
C ALA A 61 20.26 -0.71 1.68
N PHE A 62 19.54 -0.81 2.80
CA PHE A 62 20.02 -1.41 4.03
C PHE A 62 19.10 -2.55 4.46
N ARG A 63 19.66 -3.54 5.14
CA ARG A 63 18.87 -4.57 5.84
C ARG A 63 18.66 -4.11 7.26
N LEU A 64 17.40 -3.87 7.63
CA LEU A 64 17.01 -3.57 9.00
C LEU A 64 16.44 -4.82 9.66
N THR A 65 16.78 -5.00 10.92
CA THR A 65 16.04 -5.87 11.80
C THR A 65 14.63 -5.31 12.04
N ARG A 66 13.72 -6.17 12.52
CA ARG A 66 12.37 -5.75 12.87
C ARG A 66 12.37 -4.68 13.96
N ALA A 67 13.26 -4.81 14.94
CA ALA A 67 13.39 -3.87 16.05
C ALA A 67 13.83 -2.48 15.57
N GLU A 68 14.85 -2.39 14.69
CA GLU A 68 15.32 -1.11 14.16
C GLU A 68 14.24 -0.40 13.33
N ARG A 69 13.53 -1.15 12.47
CA ARG A 69 12.40 -0.60 11.72
C ARG A 69 11.33 -0.03 12.66
N ASP A 70 10.98 -0.79 13.70
CA ASP A 70 9.94 -0.38 14.64
C ASP A 70 10.38 0.85 15.46
N LEU A 71 11.66 0.99 15.78
CA LEU A 71 12.22 2.21 16.39
C LEU A 71 12.10 3.42 15.45
N ILE A 72 12.48 3.28 14.17
CA ILE A 72 12.36 4.36 13.18
C ILE A 72 10.89 4.75 13.00
N HIS A 73 10.00 3.76 12.86
CA HIS A 73 8.57 4.01 12.73
C HIS A 73 7.96 4.64 13.97
N LYS A 74 8.41 4.26 15.17
CA LYS A 74 7.95 4.86 16.43
C LYS A 74 8.43 6.31 16.57
N ALA A 75 9.65 6.61 16.12
CA ALA A 75 10.19 7.95 16.16
C ALA A 75 9.45 8.88 15.20
N THR A 76 9.25 8.49 13.93
CA THR A 76 8.81 9.43 12.88
C THR A 76 7.45 9.15 12.27
N GLY A 77 6.82 8.05 12.63
CA GLY A 77 5.72 7.46 11.88
C GLY A 77 6.17 6.78 10.59
N SER A 78 5.41 5.77 10.15
CA SER A 78 5.71 4.98 8.96
C SER A 78 5.74 5.80 7.66
N GLY A 79 4.92 6.86 7.58
CA GLY A 79 4.84 7.72 6.40
C GLY A 79 6.06 8.61 6.17
N LYS A 80 6.85 8.90 7.21
CA LYS A 80 8.03 9.79 7.12
C LYS A 80 9.36 9.08 7.37
N ALA A 81 9.35 7.81 7.76
CA ALA A 81 10.55 7.03 8.05
C ALA A 81 11.62 7.11 6.94
N THR A 82 11.24 6.92 5.68
CA THR A 82 12.19 6.99 4.56
C THR A 82 12.78 8.38 4.37
N GLN A 83 11.98 9.44 4.52
CA GLN A 83 12.46 10.81 4.38
C GLN A 83 13.38 11.19 5.54
N PHE A 84 13.05 10.75 6.76
CA PHE A 84 13.88 10.93 7.94
C PHE A 84 15.25 10.28 7.75
N VAL A 85 15.30 8.98 7.41
CA VAL A 85 16.56 8.26 7.20
C VAL A 85 17.39 8.91 6.09
N LYS A 86 16.76 9.27 4.96
CA LYS A 86 17.45 9.98 3.88
C LYS A 86 18.04 11.31 4.35
N GLY A 87 17.26 12.12 5.07
CA GLY A 87 17.67 13.42 5.57
C GLY A 87 18.87 13.32 6.50
N VAL A 88 18.79 12.42 7.50
CA VAL A 88 19.88 12.20 8.46
C VAL A 88 21.15 11.73 7.75
N VAL A 89 21.05 10.74 6.86
CA VAL A 89 22.23 10.18 6.17
C VAL A 89 22.88 11.21 5.24
N VAL A 90 22.09 12.02 4.53
CA VAL A 90 22.61 13.08 3.65
C VAL A 90 23.27 14.21 4.45
N ALA A 91 22.65 14.64 5.56
CA ALA A 91 23.24 15.65 6.43
C ALA A 91 24.53 15.15 7.10
N ALA A 92 24.54 13.89 7.55
CA ALA A 92 25.73 13.22 8.07
C ALA A 92 26.86 13.13 7.05
N ALA A 93 26.56 12.77 5.80
CA ALA A 93 27.55 12.75 4.72
C ALA A 93 28.14 14.13 4.41
N ARG A 94 27.41 15.21 4.71
CA ARG A 94 27.87 16.61 4.58
C ARG A 94 28.61 17.13 5.82
N GLY A 95 28.65 16.37 6.92
CA GLY A 95 29.21 16.82 8.20
C GLY A 95 28.36 17.90 8.89
N ASP A 96 27.10 18.07 8.49
CA ASP A 96 26.21 19.09 9.01
C ASP A 96 25.46 18.58 10.24
N LEU A 97 26.08 18.76 11.42
CA LEU A 97 25.54 18.30 12.69
C LEU A 97 24.29 19.07 13.12
N ASP A 98 24.14 20.33 12.72
CA ASP A 98 23.00 21.16 13.11
C ASP A 98 21.75 20.73 12.36
N THR A 99 21.87 20.44 11.06
CA THR A 99 20.76 19.85 10.28
C THR A 99 20.36 18.47 10.81
N ILE A 100 21.31 17.63 11.27
CA ILE A 100 20.96 16.35 11.89
C ILE A 100 20.12 16.55 13.15
N LYS A 101 20.52 17.47 14.03
CA LYS A 101 19.77 17.78 15.26
C LYS A 101 18.37 18.29 14.92
N ASP A 102 18.25 19.23 13.99
CA ASP A 102 16.97 19.77 13.54
C ASP A 102 16.05 18.69 12.97
N ILE A 103 16.59 17.76 12.18
CA ILE A 103 15.83 16.61 11.65
C ILE A 103 15.38 15.67 12.78
N ILE A 104 16.21 15.44 13.79
CA ILE A 104 15.84 14.61 14.94
C ILE A 104 14.73 15.28 15.75
N GLU A 105 14.86 16.57 16.05
CA GLU A 105 13.86 17.32 16.83
C GLU A 105 12.51 17.42 16.11
N LYS A 106 12.51 17.69 14.79
CA LYS A 106 11.28 17.76 13.98
C LYS A 106 10.73 16.39 13.59
N GLY A 107 11.59 15.38 13.59
CA GLY A 107 11.28 14.02 13.16
C GLY A 107 10.64 13.17 14.25
N ILE A 108 10.78 13.55 15.53
CA ILE A 108 10.11 12.87 16.65
C ILE A 108 8.65 13.33 16.71
N ALA A 109 7.73 12.43 16.38
CA ALA A 109 6.27 12.66 16.40
C ALA A 109 5.60 11.99 17.60
#